data_AF-A0A961TLF6-F1
#
_entry.id   AF-A0A961TLF6-F1
#
_cell.length_a   1.000
_cell.length_b   1.000
_cell.length_c   1.000
_cell.angle_alpha   90.00
_cell.angle_beta   90.00
_cell.angle_gamma   90.00
#
_symmetry.space_group_name_H-M   'P 1'
#
loop_
_entity.id
_entity.type
_entity.pdbx_description
1 polymer ?
#
loop_
_entity_poly.entity_id
_entity_poly.type
_entity_poly.pdbx_seq_one_letter_code
_entity_poly.pdbx_strand_id
1 'polypeptide(L)' 'MKGRSWQRLAIIVLGAILAARIVSLWFNNTELFFDEAQYWAWGKEPAFGYFSKPPLLAWIIGLVTAIFGNSEFA' A
#
# COMPACT_ATOMS: atom_id res chain seq x y z
N MET A 1 -31.94 17.67 -10.27
CA MET A 1 -31.02 17.03 -9.31
C MET A 1 -31.07 15.51 -9.47
N LYS A 2 -30.35 14.92 -10.44
CA LYS A 2 -30.39 13.46 -10.75
C LYS A 2 -29.04 12.75 -10.57
N GLY A 3 -27.99 13.46 -10.14
CA GLY A 3 -26.63 12.92 -9.97
C GLY A 3 -26.32 12.31 -8.60
N ARG A 4 -27.19 12.48 -7.59
CA ARG A 4 -26.86 12.12 -6.20
C ARG A 4 -27.05 10.63 -5.87
N SER A 5 -27.91 9.91 -6.58
CA SER A 5 -28.12 8.47 -6.36
C SER A 5 -26.98 7.62 -6.92
N TRP A 6 -26.50 7.94 -8.12
CA TRP A 6 -25.37 7.26 -8.76
C TRP A 6 -24.07 7.41 -7.97
N GLN A 7 -23.83 8.60 -7.41
CA GLN A 7 -22.69 8.83 -6.53
C GLN A 7 -22.74 7.96 -5.28
N ARG A 8 -23.91 7.80 -4.65
CA ARG A 8 -24.07 6.93 -3.47
C ARG A 8 -23.80 5.47 -3.81
N LEU A 9 -24.36 4.98 -4.92
CA LEU A 9 -24.10 3.63 -5.39
C LEU A 9 -22.61 3.42 -5.71
N ALA A 10 -21.98 4.38 -6.39
CA ALA A 10 -20.54 4.32 -6.70
C ALA A 10 -19.69 4.25 -5.42
N ILE A 11 -19.99 5.08 -4.41
CA ILE A 11 -19.27 5.06 -3.13
C ILE A 11 -19.48 3.72 -2.40
N ILE A 12 -20.70 3.18 -2.40
CA ILE A 12 -20.99 1.87 -1.78
C ILE A 12 -20.21 0.77 -2.49
N VAL A 13 -20.21 0.75 -3.83
CA VAL A 13 -19.49 -0.27 -4.61
C VAL A 13 -17.97 -0.15 -4.40
N LEU A 14 -17.42 1.06 -4.46
CA LEU A 14 -15.98 1.28 -4.22
C LEU A 14 -15.60 0.90 -2.79
N GLY A 15 -16.42 1.25 -1.81
CA GLY A 15 -16.24 0.84 -0.41
C GLY A 15 -16.28 -0.67 -0.23
N ALA A 16 -17.21 -1.36 -0.90
CA ALA A 16 -17.30 -2.82 -0.86
C ALA A 16 -16.08 -3.50 -1.50
N ILE A 17 -15.59 -2.98 -2.64
CA ILE A 17 -14.37 -3.47 -3.30
C ILE A 17 -13.16 -3.26 -2.40
N LEU A 18 -13.03 -2.07 -1.79
CA LEU A 18 -11.95 -1.77 -0.86
C LEU A 18 -11.97 -2.71 0.35
N ALA A 19 -13.14 -2.91 0.95
CA ALA A 19 -13.30 -3.82 2.08
C ALA A 19 -12.94 -5.27 1.71
N ALA A 20 -13.43 -5.75 0.55
CA ALA A 20 -13.07 -7.07 0.05
C ALA A 20 -11.55 -7.20 -0.17
N ARG A 21 -10.89 -6.15 -0.67
CA ARG A 21 -9.44 -6.14 -0.87
C ARG A 21 -8.66 -6.21 0.45
N ILE A 22 -9.06 -5.43 1.46
CA ILE A 22 -8.43 -5.45 2.79
C ILE A 22 -8.59 -6.83 3.44
N VAL A 23 -9.79 -7.40 3.40
CA VAL A 23 -10.05 -8.75 3.94
C VAL A 23 -9.21 -9.79 3.21
N SER A 24 -9.12 -9.70 1.88
CA SER A 24 -8.27 -10.60 1.08
C SER A 24 -6.79 -10.50 1.46
N LEU A 25 -6.28 -9.29 1.75
CA LEU A 25 -4.89 -9.11 2.20
C LEU A 25 -4.68 -9.67 3.61
N TRP A 26 -5.68 -9.56 4.49
CA TRP A 26 -5.60 -10.08 5.86
C TRP A 26 -5.49 -11.61 5.92
N PHE A 27 -6.06 -12.31 4.93
CA PHE A 27 -5.92 -13.77 4.80
C PHE A 27 -4.75 -14.20 3.91
N ASN A 28 -4.06 -13.25 3.28
CA ASN A 28 -2.91 -13.55 2.44
C ASN A 28 -1.69 -13.78 3.33
N ASN A 29 -1.19 -15.03 3.36
CA ASN A 29 0.02 -15.41 4.09
C ASN A 29 1.21 -15.65 3.14
N THR A 30 1.17 -15.05 1.95
CA THR A 30 2.31 -15.10 1.03
C THR A 30 3.38 -14.15 1.52
N GLU A 31 4.63 -14.60 1.56
CA GLU A 31 5.76 -13.72 1.86
C GLU A 31 5.91 -12.64 0.79
N LEU A 32 6.61 -11.56 1.17
CA LEU A 32 7.00 -10.48 0.27
C LEU A 32 7.59 -11.02 -1.04
N PHE A 33 7.03 -10.57 -2.15
CA PHE A 33 7.62 -10.83 -3.44
C PHE A 33 8.97 -10.10 -3.55
N PHE A 34 9.80 -10.54 -4.50
CA PHE A 34 11.19 -10.08 -4.61
C PHE A 34 11.34 -8.55 -4.65
N ASP A 35 10.47 -7.87 -5.41
CA ASP A 35 10.48 -6.42 -5.54
C ASP A 35 9.93 -5.72 -4.28
N GLU A 36 8.93 -6.29 -3.61
CA GLU A 36 8.40 -5.79 -2.34
C GLU A 36 9.46 -5.82 -1.24
N ALA A 37 10.15 -6.96 -1.09
CA ALA A 37 11.29 -7.09 -0.17
C ALA A 37 12.42 -6.10 -0.51
N GLN A 38 12.69 -5.88 -1.79
CA GLN A 38 13.68 -4.90 -2.25
C GLN A 38 13.29 -3.47 -1.84
N TYR A 39 12.04 -3.04 -2.04
CA TYR A 39 11.61 -1.70 -1.66
C TYR A 39 11.58 -1.50 -0.15
N TRP A 40 11.14 -2.53 0.59
CA TRP A 40 11.20 -2.51 2.05
C TRP A 40 12.63 -2.35 2.55
N ALA A 41 13.60 -3.08 1.96
CA ALA A 41 15.01 -2.93 2.30
C ALA A 41 15.54 -1.52 1.99
N TRP A 42 15.19 -0.97 0.82
CA TRP A 42 15.53 0.41 0.47
C TRP A 42 14.91 1.44 1.43
N GLY A 43 13.72 1.18 1.96
CA GLY A 43 13.07 2.04 2.94
C GLY A 43 13.77 2.08 4.31
N LYS A 44 14.56 1.06 4.65
CA LYS A 44 15.40 1.05 5.87
C LYS A 44 16.56 2.03 5.78
N GLU A 45 17.08 2.27 4.57
CA GLU A 45 18.21 3.16 4.31
C GLU A 45 17.83 4.20 3.25
N PRO A 46 17.20 5.32 3.64
CA PRO A 46 16.82 6.38 2.74
C PRO A 46 18.01 6.95 1.96
N ALA A 47 18.01 6.76 0.65
CA ALA A 47 18.99 7.32 -0.29
C ALA A 47 18.30 8.23 -1.31
N PHE A 48 19.05 9.05 -2.04
CA PHE A 48 18.51 9.91 -3.10
C PHE A 48 18.33 9.20 -4.45
N GLY A 49 18.70 7.93 -4.53
CA GLY A 49 18.50 7.08 -5.70
C GLY A 49 18.86 5.63 -5.40
N TYR A 50 18.11 4.71 -5.99
CA TYR A 50 18.33 3.28 -5.86
C TYR A 50 18.63 2.67 -7.23
N PHE A 51 19.07 1.41 -7.23
CA PHE A 51 19.57 0.70 -8.41
C PHE A 51 18.72 0.88 -9.67
N SER A 52 17.39 0.88 -9.55
CA SER A 52 16.47 0.99 -10.69
C SER A 52 15.36 2.03 -10.54
N LYS A 53 15.26 2.72 -9.40
CA LYS A 53 14.09 3.57 -9.08
C LYS A 53 14.45 4.86 -8.35
N PRO A 54 13.66 5.94 -8.56
CA PRO A 54 13.77 7.16 -7.78
C PRO A 54 13.39 6.91 -6.32
N PRO A 55 13.80 7.80 -5.39
CA PRO A 55 13.83 7.46 -3.97
C PRO A 55 12.47 7.56 -3.26
N LEU A 56 11.50 8.24 -3.88
CA LEU A 56 10.21 8.55 -3.25
C LEU A 56 9.48 7.32 -2.71
N LEU A 57 9.48 6.21 -3.47
CA LEU A 57 8.80 4.98 -3.07
C LEU A 57 9.39 4.42 -1.77
N ALA A 58 10.72 4.31 -1.72
CA ALA A 58 11.42 3.78 -0.54
C ALA A 58 11.25 4.71 0.67
N TRP A 59 11.27 6.03 0.48
CA TRP A 59 11.02 6.98 1.57
C TRP A 59 9.63 6.85 2.16
N ILE A 60 8.60 6.69 1.31
CA ILE A 60 7.23 6.48 1.77
C ILE A 60 7.15 5.18 2.57
N ILE A 61 7.69 4.07 2.03
CA ILE A 61 7.71 2.78 2.74
C ILE A 61 8.43 2.91 4.08
N GLY A 62 9.63 3.50 4.10
CA GLY A 62 10.39 3.73 5.33
C GLY A 62 9.62 4.57 6.36
N LEU A 63 8.91 5.60 5.93
CA LEU A 63 8.10 6.45 6.81
C LEU A 63 6.88 5.71 7.38
N VAL A 64 6.16 4.94 6.57
CA VAL A 64 5.02 4.16 7.06
C VAL A 64 5.50 3.07 8.01
N THR A 65 6.56 2.34 7.66
CA THR A 65 7.19 1.35 8.55
C THR A 65 7.72 1.98 9.85
N ALA A 66 8.19 3.24 9.82
CA ALA A 66 8.61 3.95 11.04
C ALA A 66 7.44 4.32 11.96
N ILE A 67 6.26 4.63 11.40
CA ILE A 67 5.07 5.03 12.16
C ILE A 67 4.28 3.82 12.67
N PHE A 68 4.11 2.80 11.83
CA PHE A 68 3.24 1.64 12.10
C PHE A 68 4.02 0.38 12.51
N GLY A 69 5.35 0.42 12.51
CA GLY A 69 6.22 -0.68 12.89
C GLY A 69 6.60 -1.58 11.71
N ASN A 70 7.35 -2.65 12.00
CA ASN A 70 7.87 -3.53 10.96
C ASN A 70 6.91 -4.69 10.66
N SER A 71 5.97 -4.48 9.74
CA SER A 71 5.00 -5.49 9.30
C SER A 71 4.65 -5.32 7.83
N GLU A 72 4.09 -6.34 7.19
CA GLU A 72 3.64 -6.27 5.78
C GLU A 72 2.49 -5.25 5.57
N PHE A 73 1.80 -4.85 6.64
CA PHE A 73 0.73 -3.84 6.59
C PHE A 73 1.23 -2.41 6.82
N ALA A 74 2.53 -2.22 7.08
CA ALA A 74 3.14 -0.94 7.41
C ALA A 74 4.07 -0.46 6.28
#